data_AF-A0A7S3HA97-F1
#
_entry.id   AF-A0A7S3HA97-F1
#
_cell.length_a   1.000
_cell.length_b   1.000
_cell.length_c   1.000
_cell.angle_alpha   90.00
_cell.angle_beta   90.00
_cell.angle_gamma   90.00
#
_symmetry.space_group_name_H-M   'P 1'
#
loop_
_entity.id
_entity.type
_entity.pdbx_description
1 polymer ?
#
loop_
_entity_poly.entity_id
_entity_poly.type
_entity_poly.pdbx_seq_one_letter_code
_entity_poly.pdbx_strand_id
1 'polypeptide(L)'
;MVFFVCEGCNETVKKNQVDKHASRCRSCHAVTCVDCSVTFYGNDYAEHITCVSEAEKYEKTLYKAKAVKLNPQYAWNAQIETATSKAETAPAIVRPYLQRLGELNNVPRNKKKFINFAKNSLRLYSDNVLEALWNYLDTYRVLPATKEAPQKAEPVVEAVVEPIVESEAADEETEKDKKKKAKKDKRKREAEEASAAAEVEVAASEEKEEKSEKKQKKSKKSKKESE
;
A
#
# COMPACT_ATOMS: atom_id res chain seq x y z
N MET A 1 14.09 -8.90 -5.66
CA MET A 1 13.80 -10.23 -6.25
C MET A 1 14.96 -11.11 -5.87
N VAL A 2 14.72 -12.22 -5.17
CA VAL A 2 15.80 -13.00 -4.53
C VAL A 2 16.61 -13.80 -5.56
N PHE A 3 17.92 -13.87 -5.32
CA PHE A 3 18.89 -14.66 -6.07
C PHE A 3 19.46 -15.79 -5.20
N PHE A 4 19.71 -16.93 -5.81
CA PHE A 4 20.30 -18.11 -5.18
C PHE A 4 21.55 -18.55 -5.96
N VAL A 5 22.45 -19.28 -5.31
CA VAL A 5 23.58 -20.01 -5.90
C VAL A 5 23.26 -21.50 -5.85
N CYS A 6 23.51 -22.25 -6.92
CA CYS A 6 23.39 -23.70 -6.89
C CYS A 6 24.67 -24.35 -6.37
N GLU A 7 24.62 -25.05 -5.23
CA GLU A 7 25.77 -25.75 -4.64
C GLU A 7 26.36 -26.85 -5.55
N GLY A 8 25.58 -27.32 -6.54
CA GLY A 8 26.00 -28.34 -7.50
C GLY A 8 26.85 -27.85 -8.67
N CYS A 9 26.91 -26.54 -8.93
CA CYS A 9 27.60 -25.99 -10.12
C CYS A 9 28.00 -24.50 -10.02
N ASN A 10 27.66 -23.82 -8.92
CA ASN A 10 27.92 -22.42 -8.64
C ASN A 10 27.28 -21.41 -9.63
N GLU A 11 26.27 -21.80 -10.41
CA GLU A 11 25.47 -20.86 -11.22
C GLU A 11 24.58 -20.00 -10.31
N THR A 12 24.52 -18.69 -10.60
CA THR A 12 23.62 -17.74 -9.91
C THR A 12 22.27 -17.66 -10.61
N VAL A 13 21.20 -17.99 -9.89
CA VAL A 13 19.85 -18.18 -10.43
C VAL A 13 18.82 -17.32 -9.70
N LYS A 14 17.96 -16.65 -10.47
CA LYS A 14 16.80 -15.91 -9.94
C LYS A 14 15.76 -16.90 -9.43
N LYS A 15 15.03 -16.58 -8.35
CA LYS A 15 14.00 -17.49 -7.77
C LYS A 15 13.09 -18.17 -8.80
N ASN A 16 12.59 -17.42 -9.80
CA ASN A 16 11.68 -17.93 -10.82
C ASN A 16 12.33 -18.74 -11.97
N GLN A 17 13.65 -19.00 -11.90
CA GLN A 17 14.37 -19.89 -12.80
C GLN A 17 14.99 -21.09 -12.06
N VAL A 18 14.84 -21.22 -10.73
CA VAL A 18 15.44 -22.33 -9.96
C VAL A 18 14.90 -23.68 -10.45
N ASP A 19 13.59 -23.77 -10.70
CA ASP A 19 12.90 -24.94 -11.28
C ASP A 19 13.53 -25.37 -12.61
N LYS A 20 13.84 -24.39 -13.47
CA LYS A 20 14.48 -24.60 -14.79
C LYS A 20 15.96 -24.93 -14.67
N HIS A 21 16.61 -24.44 -13.63
CA HIS A 21 17.99 -24.79 -13.33
C HIS A 21 18.07 -26.23 -12.81
N ALA A 22 17.24 -26.62 -11.83
CA ALA A 22 17.21 -27.97 -11.26
C ALA A 22 16.90 -29.04 -12.33
N SER A 23 15.98 -28.77 -13.25
CA SER A 23 15.69 -29.67 -14.39
C SER A 23 16.81 -29.73 -15.45
N ARG A 24 17.73 -28.76 -15.47
CA ARG A 24 18.92 -28.75 -16.35
C ARG A 24 20.15 -29.37 -15.66
N CYS A 25 20.38 -29.04 -14.39
CA CYS A 25 21.58 -29.30 -13.62
C CYS A 25 21.40 -30.53 -12.72
N ARG A 26 22.01 -31.66 -13.11
CA ARG A 26 21.87 -32.96 -12.42
C ARG A 26 22.51 -32.97 -11.02
N SER A 27 23.40 -32.04 -10.71
CA SER A 27 24.06 -31.89 -9.40
C SER A 27 23.35 -30.92 -8.45
N CYS A 28 22.23 -30.32 -8.86
CA CYS A 28 21.44 -29.37 -8.08
C CYS A 28 20.71 -30.05 -6.89
N HIS A 29 21.45 -30.30 -5.81
CA HIS A 29 20.96 -30.89 -4.57
C HIS A 29 20.49 -29.85 -3.55
N ALA A 30 21.08 -28.65 -3.59
CA ALA A 30 20.76 -27.53 -2.70
C ALA A 30 21.01 -26.18 -3.40
N VAL A 31 20.32 -25.14 -2.94
CA VAL A 31 20.49 -23.76 -3.40
C VAL A 31 20.61 -22.79 -2.23
N THR A 32 21.66 -21.97 -2.21
CA THR A 32 21.91 -20.99 -1.14
C THR A 32 21.47 -19.60 -1.56
N CYS A 33 20.61 -18.95 -0.76
CA CYS A 33 20.20 -17.57 -1.01
C CYS A 33 21.40 -16.63 -0.82
N VAL A 34 21.71 -15.80 -1.83
CA VAL A 34 22.84 -14.85 -1.78
C VAL A 34 22.66 -13.86 -0.62
N ASP A 35 21.43 -13.39 -0.45
CA ASP A 35 21.08 -12.28 0.44
C ASP A 35 21.21 -12.69 1.92
N CYS A 36 20.59 -13.78 2.38
CA CYS A 36 20.70 -14.27 3.76
C CYS A 36 21.78 -15.33 4.01
N SER A 37 22.37 -15.93 2.97
CA SER A 37 23.32 -17.06 3.07
C SER A 37 22.73 -18.32 3.74
N VAL A 38 21.41 -18.52 3.62
CA VAL A 38 20.73 -19.77 4.03
C VAL A 38 20.69 -20.73 2.85
N THR A 39 21.10 -21.97 3.08
CA THR A 39 21.03 -23.10 2.14
C THR A 39 19.68 -23.80 2.24
N PHE A 40 19.00 -23.97 1.10
CA PHE A 40 17.71 -24.64 0.97
C PHE A 40 17.89 -25.94 0.22
N TYR A 41 17.29 -27.03 0.71
CA TYR A 41 17.32 -28.34 0.06
C TYR A 41 16.01 -28.59 -0.69
N GLY A 42 16.05 -29.40 -1.74
CA GLY A 42 14.86 -29.74 -2.52
C GLY A 42 14.09 -28.50 -3.00
N ASN A 43 12.86 -28.31 -2.48
CA ASN A 43 11.95 -27.23 -2.88
C ASN A 43 11.80 -26.09 -1.87
N ASP A 44 12.51 -26.12 -0.73
CA ASP A 44 12.28 -25.20 0.40
C ASP A 44 12.49 -23.71 0.04
N TYR A 45 13.29 -23.44 -1.00
CA TYR A 45 13.47 -22.10 -1.58
C TYR A 45 12.16 -21.47 -2.08
N ALA A 46 11.12 -22.27 -2.34
CA ALA A 46 9.80 -21.81 -2.75
C ALA A 46 9.11 -20.99 -1.66
N GLU A 47 9.30 -21.35 -0.39
CA GLU A 47 8.73 -20.62 0.77
C GLU A 47 9.52 -19.36 1.12
N HIS A 48 10.80 -19.27 0.71
CA HIS A 48 11.65 -18.11 0.96
C HIS A 48 11.19 -16.87 0.16
N ILE A 49 10.24 -16.12 0.73
CA ILE A 49 9.62 -14.91 0.14
C ILE A 49 10.25 -13.64 0.71
N THR A 50 10.69 -13.66 1.97
CA THR A 50 11.32 -12.55 2.68
C THR A 50 12.72 -12.93 3.13
N CYS A 51 13.70 -12.07 2.85
CA CYS A 51 15.07 -12.22 3.29
C CYS A 51 15.40 -11.28 4.46
N VAL A 52 16.33 -11.72 5.31
CA VAL A 52 17.03 -10.89 6.32
C VAL A 52 17.66 -9.68 5.63
N SER A 53 17.55 -8.49 6.23
CA SER A 53 18.18 -7.28 5.71
C SER A 53 19.69 -7.23 5.97
N GLU A 54 20.41 -6.43 5.18
CA GLU A 54 21.86 -6.24 5.35
C GLU A 54 22.21 -5.72 6.75
N ALA A 55 21.39 -4.82 7.30
CA ALA A 55 21.54 -4.31 8.67
C ALA A 55 21.40 -5.44 9.71
N GLU A 56 20.37 -6.28 9.63
CA GLU A 56 20.21 -7.44 10.52
C GLU A 56 21.38 -8.43 10.42
N LYS A 57 21.92 -8.64 9.20
CA LYS A 57 23.01 -9.58 8.92
C LYS A 57 24.36 -9.10 9.46
N TYR A 58 24.67 -7.80 9.32
CA TYR A 58 25.99 -7.23 9.64
C TYR A 58 26.03 -6.49 10.98
N GLU A 59 24.99 -5.76 11.37
CA GLU A 59 25.01 -4.93 12.58
C GLU A 59 24.75 -5.72 13.88
N LYS A 60 24.21 -6.96 13.79
CA LYS A 60 24.08 -7.97 14.86
C LYS A 60 23.70 -7.42 16.24
N THR A 61 24.68 -7.10 17.10
CA THR A 61 24.48 -6.61 18.48
C THR A 61 24.14 -5.12 18.58
N LEU A 62 24.42 -4.34 17.53
CA LEU A 62 24.03 -2.94 17.40
C LEU A 62 22.67 -2.78 16.70
N TYR A 63 22.18 -3.82 16.03
CA TYR A 63 20.93 -3.78 15.27
C TYR A 63 19.71 -3.58 16.19
N LYS A 64 19.20 -2.34 16.22
CA LYS A 64 17.92 -2.02 16.86
C LYS A 64 16.78 -2.26 15.87
N ALA A 65 16.11 -3.41 16.01
CA ALA A 65 14.98 -3.81 15.18
C ALA A 65 13.95 -2.69 15.04
N LYS A 66 13.91 -2.09 13.84
CA LYS A 66 13.08 -0.91 13.56
C LYS A 66 11.64 -1.35 13.42
N ALA A 67 10.90 -1.28 14.52
CA ALA A 67 9.52 -1.78 14.72
C ALA A 67 8.74 -1.88 13.40
N VAL A 68 8.53 -3.12 12.95
CA VAL A 68 7.91 -3.42 11.65
C VAL A 68 6.57 -2.69 11.60
N LYS A 69 6.44 -1.76 10.65
CA LYS A 69 5.21 -0.98 10.49
C LYS A 69 4.13 -1.90 9.94
N LEU A 70 3.40 -2.56 10.86
CA LEU A 70 2.22 -3.37 10.54
C LEU A 70 1.37 -2.60 9.53
N ASN A 71 0.90 -3.32 8.50
CA ASN A 71 0.13 -2.71 7.42
C ASN A 71 -1.02 -1.88 8.04
N PRO A 72 -1.09 -0.55 7.81
CA PRO A 72 -2.11 0.29 8.44
C PRO A 72 -3.55 -0.08 8.08
N GLN A 73 -3.76 -1.00 7.12
CA GLN A 73 -5.05 -1.63 6.85
C GLN A 73 -5.35 -2.81 7.82
N TYR A 74 -4.35 -3.62 8.17
CA TYR A 74 -4.50 -4.75 9.10
C TYR A 74 -4.85 -4.25 10.51
N ALA A 75 -4.11 -3.25 11.02
CA ALA A 75 -4.39 -2.64 12.32
C ALA A 75 -5.82 -2.06 12.43
N TRP A 76 -6.38 -1.61 11.31
CA TRP A 76 -7.75 -1.10 11.23
C TRP A 76 -8.80 -2.21 11.15
N ASN A 77 -8.53 -3.30 10.42
CA ASN A 77 -9.41 -4.48 10.44
C ASN A 77 -9.51 -5.03 11.88
N ALA A 78 -8.38 -5.14 12.59
CA ALA A 78 -8.36 -5.52 14.00
C ALA A 78 -9.15 -4.54 14.90
N GLN A 79 -9.11 -3.23 14.63
CA GLN A 79 -9.98 -2.26 15.32
C GLN A 79 -11.47 -2.54 15.07
N ILE A 80 -11.88 -2.91 13.85
CA ILE A 80 -13.26 -3.31 13.54
C ILE A 80 -13.64 -4.61 14.25
N GLU A 81 -12.76 -5.60 14.31
CA GLU A 81 -12.97 -6.85 15.06
C GLU A 81 -13.23 -6.54 16.54
N THR A 82 -12.39 -5.72 17.19
CA THR A 82 -12.63 -5.31 18.59
C THR A 82 -13.92 -4.49 18.78
N ALA A 83 -14.28 -3.64 17.83
CA ALA A 83 -15.54 -2.89 17.85
C ALA A 83 -16.79 -3.78 17.65
N THR A 84 -16.62 -4.90 16.95
CA THR A 84 -17.64 -5.93 16.71
C THR A 84 -17.81 -6.85 17.91
N SER A 85 -16.70 -7.28 18.53
CA SER A 85 -16.73 -8.00 19.81
C SER A 85 -17.35 -7.17 20.94
N LYS A 86 -17.25 -5.84 20.86
CA LYS A 86 -17.88 -4.88 21.79
C LYS A 86 -19.27 -4.38 21.33
N ALA A 87 -19.96 -5.12 20.45
CA ALA A 87 -21.27 -4.72 19.90
C ALA A 87 -22.35 -4.43 20.98
N GLU A 88 -22.24 -4.98 22.18
CA GLU A 88 -23.13 -4.65 23.30
C GLU A 88 -23.06 -3.16 23.69
N THR A 89 -21.89 -2.52 23.59
CA THR A 89 -21.72 -1.08 23.83
C THR A 89 -22.21 -0.22 22.64
N ALA A 90 -22.41 -0.82 21.47
CA ALA A 90 -22.83 -0.09 20.26
C ALA A 90 -24.31 0.31 20.27
N PRO A 91 -24.70 1.43 19.63
CA PRO A 91 -26.10 1.79 19.43
C PRO A 91 -26.90 0.67 18.76
N ALA A 92 -28.12 0.40 19.24
CA ALA A 92 -28.96 -0.69 18.73
C ALA A 92 -29.19 -0.64 17.21
N ILE A 93 -29.19 0.57 16.63
CA ILE A 93 -29.34 0.84 15.19
C ILE A 93 -28.17 0.27 14.36
N VAL A 94 -26.94 0.22 14.91
CA VAL A 94 -25.74 -0.19 14.17
C VAL A 94 -25.32 -1.65 14.42
N ARG A 95 -25.72 -2.23 15.56
CA ARG A 95 -25.43 -3.64 15.94
C ARG A 95 -25.59 -4.68 14.80
N PRO A 96 -26.72 -4.77 14.07
CA PRO A 96 -26.90 -5.80 13.04
C PRO A 96 -25.98 -5.65 11.81
N TYR A 97 -25.27 -4.52 11.70
CA TYR A 97 -24.31 -4.26 10.63
C TYR A 97 -22.85 -4.47 11.05
N LEU A 98 -22.56 -4.46 12.36
CA LEU A 98 -21.19 -4.70 12.88
C LEU A 98 -20.70 -6.12 12.60
N GLN A 99 -21.55 -7.14 12.83
CA GLN A 99 -21.19 -8.54 12.56
C GLN A 99 -20.77 -8.74 11.09
N ARG A 100 -21.61 -8.27 10.14
CA ARG A 100 -21.32 -8.29 8.70
C ARG A 100 -20.10 -7.45 8.32
N LEU A 101 -19.76 -6.44 9.10
CA LEU A 101 -18.57 -5.62 8.87
C LEU A 101 -17.28 -6.32 9.33
N GLY A 102 -17.34 -7.13 10.39
CA GLY A 102 -16.23 -7.99 10.83
C GLY A 102 -15.91 -9.10 9.83
N GLU A 103 -16.93 -9.67 9.17
CA GLU A 103 -16.75 -10.62 8.06
C GLU A 103 -15.96 -10.00 6.88
N LEU A 104 -16.14 -8.70 6.65
CA LEU A 104 -15.57 -7.96 5.51
C LEU A 104 -14.13 -7.49 5.78
N ASN A 105 -13.17 -8.39 5.56
CA ASN A 105 -11.72 -8.23 5.75
C ASN A 105 -11.00 -7.09 4.96
N ASN A 106 -11.71 -6.12 4.37
CA ASN A 106 -11.12 -5.01 3.60
C ASN A 106 -11.96 -3.71 3.68
N VAL A 107 -12.27 -3.24 4.89
CA VAL A 107 -13.08 -2.02 5.09
C VAL A 107 -12.28 -0.74 4.81
N PRO A 108 -12.77 0.22 3.99
CA PRO A 108 -12.03 1.45 3.68
C PRO A 108 -11.83 2.41 4.86
N ARG A 109 -10.58 2.86 5.07
CA ARG A 109 -10.16 3.79 6.15
C ARG A 109 -10.50 5.27 5.97
N ASN A 110 -11.43 5.63 5.09
CA ASN A 110 -11.80 7.03 4.83
C ASN A 110 -13.33 7.17 4.73
N LYS A 111 -13.93 8.14 5.45
CA LYS A 111 -15.39 8.27 5.59
C LYS A 111 -16.14 8.21 4.27
N LYS A 112 -15.68 8.94 3.24
CA LYS A 112 -16.33 8.94 1.91
C LYS A 112 -16.22 7.58 1.20
N LYS A 113 -15.07 6.90 1.31
CA LYS A 113 -14.89 5.56 0.75
C LYS A 113 -15.69 4.50 1.52
N PHE A 114 -15.79 4.64 2.84
CA PHE A 114 -16.58 3.77 3.72
C PHE A 114 -18.07 3.90 3.45
N ILE A 115 -18.60 5.12 3.31
CA ILE A 115 -20.00 5.37 2.95
C ILE A 115 -20.36 4.69 1.63
N ASN A 116 -19.51 4.82 0.60
CA ASN A 116 -19.74 4.15 -0.69
C ASN A 116 -19.65 2.61 -0.58
N PHE A 117 -18.69 2.10 0.21
CA PHE A 117 -18.55 0.68 0.50
C PHE A 117 -19.75 0.11 1.26
N ALA A 118 -20.26 0.79 2.29
CA ALA A 118 -21.45 0.36 3.02
C ALA A 118 -22.74 0.47 2.18
N LYS A 119 -22.86 1.49 1.31
CA LYS A 119 -23.94 1.60 0.32
C LYS A 119 -23.92 0.44 -0.70
N ASN A 120 -22.75 -0.10 -1.03
CA ASN A 120 -22.60 -1.22 -1.97
C ASN A 120 -22.68 -2.60 -1.29
N SER A 121 -21.78 -2.86 -0.34
CA SER A 121 -21.56 -4.18 0.28
C SER A 121 -22.56 -4.51 1.39
N LEU A 122 -22.94 -3.53 2.22
CA LEU A 122 -23.95 -3.70 3.27
C LEU A 122 -25.36 -3.31 2.83
N ARG A 123 -25.52 -2.74 1.63
CA ARG A 123 -26.77 -2.17 1.08
C ARG A 123 -27.44 -1.16 2.03
N LEU A 124 -26.62 -0.43 2.79
CA LEU A 124 -27.07 0.60 3.72
C LEU A 124 -27.26 1.92 2.98
N TYR A 125 -28.51 2.37 2.78
CA TYR A 125 -28.82 3.64 2.10
C TYR A 125 -29.18 4.78 3.05
N SER A 126 -29.47 4.49 4.32
CA SER A 126 -29.85 5.47 5.34
C SER A 126 -28.62 6.19 5.91
N ASP A 127 -28.41 7.44 5.49
CA ASP A 127 -27.22 8.22 5.87
C ASP A 127 -27.05 8.37 7.40
N ASN A 128 -28.14 8.51 8.16
CA ASN A 128 -28.09 8.50 9.64
C ASN A 128 -27.42 7.24 10.22
N VAL A 129 -27.66 6.06 9.62
CA VAL A 129 -27.08 4.78 10.07
C VAL A 129 -25.63 4.68 9.64
N LEU A 130 -25.30 5.16 8.44
CA LEU A 130 -23.93 5.22 7.91
C LEU A 130 -23.02 6.14 8.72
N GLU A 131 -23.55 7.30 9.13
CA GLU A 131 -22.87 8.27 9.99
C GLU A 131 -22.67 7.69 11.40
N ALA A 132 -23.72 7.11 12.01
CA ALA A 132 -23.63 6.46 13.32
C ALA A 132 -22.64 5.28 13.33
N LEU A 133 -22.66 4.44 12.30
CA LEU A 133 -21.75 3.31 12.13
C LEU A 133 -20.30 3.80 11.94
N TRP A 134 -20.07 4.83 11.11
CA TRP A 134 -18.73 5.40 10.97
C TRP A 134 -18.22 6.00 12.29
N ASN A 135 -19.04 6.81 12.96
CA ASN A 135 -18.64 7.50 14.19
C ASN A 135 -18.33 6.49 15.31
N TYR A 136 -19.11 5.42 15.44
CA TYR A 136 -18.83 4.33 16.39
C TYR A 136 -17.51 3.60 16.09
N LEU A 137 -17.05 3.54 14.84
CA LEU A 137 -15.76 2.92 14.49
C LEU A 137 -14.59 3.92 14.59
N ASP A 138 -14.84 5.22 14.44
CA ASP A 138 -13.81 6.26 14.55
C ASP A 138 -13.34 6.44 16.01
N THR A 139 -14.20 6.19 17.01
CA THR A 139 -13.78 6.18 18.43
C THR A 139 -12.68 5.14 18.69
N TYR A 140 -12.77 3.95 18.09
CA TYR A 140 -11.73 2.92 18.16
C TYR A 140 -10.44 3.28 17.40
N ARG A 141 -10.45 4.30 16.52
CA ARG A 141 -9.22 4.87 15.94
C ARG A 141 -8.58 5.94 16.82
N VAL A 142 -9.42 6.76 17.47
CA VAL A 142 -8.99 7.86 18.35
C VAL A 142 -8.51 7.33 19.72
N LEU A 143 -8.63 6.02 19.97
CA LEU A 143 -8.04 5.32 21.10
C LEU A 143 -6.63 4.75 20.79
N PRO A 144 -5.57 5.56 20.94
CA PRO A 144 -4.31 5.10 21.49
C PRO A 144 -4.00 5.79 22.83
N ALA A 145 -3.67 5.00 23.85
CA ALA A 145 -3.07 5.45 25.11
C ALA A 145 -3.87 6.45 25.98
N THR A 146 -4.98 6.00 26.58
CA THR A 146 -5.48 6.63 27.83
C THR A 146 -5.99 5.60 28.85
N LYS A 147 -5.11 5.27 29.80
CA LYS A 147 -5.40 4.76 31.17
C LYS A 147 -6.43 3.63 31.34
N GLU A 148 -5.98 2.38 31.27
CA GLU A 148 -6.55 1.27 32.06
C GLU A 148 -5.44 0.55 32.85
N ALA A 149 -5.09 1.12 34.00
CA ALA A 149 -4.35 0.51 35.11
C ALA A 149 -4.42 1.43 36.34
N PRO A 150 -4.32 0.94 37.59
CA PRO A 150 -4.11 -0.45 38.01
C PRO A 150 -5.24 -1.04 38.89
N GLN A 151 -5.28 -2.37 39.00
CA GLN A 151 -5.54 -3.00 40.30
C GLN A 151 -4.22 -3.60 40.81
N LYS A 152 -4.04 -3.62 42.13
CA LYS A 152 -2.72 -3.70 42.77
C LYS A 152 -2.56 -4.99 43.58
N ALA A 153 -1.58 -5.81 43.21
CA ALA A 153 -1.00 -6.84 44.07
C ALA A 153 0.53 -6.85 43.83
N GLU A 154 1.29 -6.71 44.92
CA GLU A 154 2.75 -6.54 44.96
C GLU A 154 3.38 -7.71 45.77
N PRO A 155 4.68 -7.72 46.11
CA PRO A 155 5.84 -7.71 45.20
C PRO A 155 6.89 -8.78 45.60
N VAL A 156 7.94 -8.96 44.78
CA VAL A 156 9.28 -9.35 45.29
C VAL A 156 10.37 -8.54 44.57
N VAL A 157 11.33 -8.07 45.37
CA VAL A 157 12.55 -7.27 45.09
C VAL A 157 13.50 -7.93 44.05
N GLU A 158 14.46 -7.26 43.37
CA GLU A 158 14.96 -5.86 43.31
C GLU A 158 15.63 -5.63 41.90
N ALA A 159 16.50 -4.66 41.54
CA ALA A 159 17.36 -3.70 42.27
C ALA A 159 17.63 -2.37 41.49
N VAL A 160 18.46 -1.53 42.11
CA VAL A 160 19.03 -0.21 41.69
C VAL A 160 20.32 -0.45 40.83
N VAL A 161 20.85 0.42 39.94
CA VAL A 161 21.35 1.81 40.11
C VAL A 161 21.30 2.64 38.81
N GLU A 162 20.93 3.92 38.96
CA GLU A 162 21.07 5.05 38.00
C GLU A 162 22.05 6.08 38.62
N PRO A 163 22.71 7.02 37.87
CA PRO A 163 21.99 8.22 37.41
C PRO A 163 22.54 8.99 36.16
N ILE A 164 21.58 9.56 35.39
CA ILE A 164 21.46 10.99 34.96
C ILE A 164 22.68 11.77 34.40
N VAL A 165 22.51 12.30 33.16
CA VAL A 165 22.68 13.74 32.83
C VAL A 165 21.83 14.11 31.58
N GLU A 166 21.34 15.36 31.53
CA GLU A 166 20.60 16.00 30.43
C GLU A 166 21.60 16.60 29.39
N SER A 167 21.29 17.15 28.21
CA SER A 167 20.07 17.52 27.44
C SER A 167 20.41 17.32 25.92
N GLU A 168 19.66 17.64 24.85
CA GLU A 168 19.01 18.88 24.37
C GLU A 168 17.95 18.58 23.26
N ALA A 169 17.50 19.59 22.50
CA ALA A 169 16.26 19.56 21.69
C ALA A 169 16.41 19.58 20.15
N ALA A 170 15.30 19.23 19.48
CA ALA A 170 14.81 19.68 18.15
C ALA A 170 15.70 19.61 16.87
N ASP A 171 15.27 18.81 15.87
CA ASP A 171 14.65 19.27 14.61
C ASP A 171 14.25 18.09 13.69
N GLU A 172 12.98 17.95 13.28
CA GLU A 172 12.59 17.12 12.10
C GLU A 172 11.22 17.49 11.46
N GLU A 173 10.73 18.73 11.59
CA GLU A 173 9.44 19.13 10.97
C GLU A 173 9.59 19.59 9.50
N THR A 174 10.80 19.94 9.05
CA THR A 174 11.02 20.77 7.85
C THR A 174 11.11 20.02 6.50
N GLU A 175 11.39 18.71 6.46
CA GLU A 175 11.54 17.95 5.20
C GLU A 175 10.19 17.61 4.54
N LYS A 176 9.16 17.29 5.35
CA LYS A 176 7.88 16.76 4.85
C LYS A 176 7.16 17.69 3.87
N ASP A 177 7.25 19.01 4.07
CA ASP A 177 6.47 19.95 3.27
C ASP A 177 7.14 20.34 1.95
N LYS A 178 8.48 20.44 1.92
CA LYS A 178 9.26 20.55 0.65
C LYS A 178 8.89 19.42 -0.31
N LYS A 179 8.81 18.18 0.21
CA LYS A 179 8.48 16.98 -0.57
C LYS A 179 7.02 16.96 -1.09
N LYS A 180 6.07 17.57 -0.37
CA LYS A 180 4.70 17.77 -0.88
C LYS A 180 4.66 18.82 -2.00
N LYS A 181 5.35 19.96 -1.82
CA LYS A 181 5.32 21.09 -2.75
C LYS A 181 5.85 20.69 -4.12
N ALA A 182 7.02 20.02 -4.17
CA ALA A 182 7.61 19.49 -5.40
C ALA A 182 6.69 18.50 -6.16
N LYS A 183 5.97 17.63 -5.43
CA LYS A 183 5.05 16.66 -6.05
C LYS A 183 3.76 17.30 -6.59
N LYS A 184 3.36 18.47 -6.08
CA LYS A 184 2.24 19.25 -6.64
C LYS A 184 2.63 19.95 -7.95
N ASP A 185 3.84 20.51 -8.00
CA ASP A 185 4.33 21.29 -9.15
C ASP A 185 4.51 20.43 -10.41
N LYS A 186 5.19 19.28 -10.30
CA LYS A 186 5.38 18.35 -11.42
C LYS A 186 4.04 17.96 -12.07
N ARG A 187 3.04 17.66 -11.24
CA ARG A 187 1.70 17.22 -11.70
C ARG A 187 0.85 18.35 -12.31
N LYS A 188 1.26 19.62 -12.19
CA LYS A 188 0.66 20.74 -12.93
C LYS A 188 1.24 20.81 -14.35
N ARG A 189 2.56 20.73 -14.49
CA ARG A 189 3.24 20.74 -15.80
C ARG A 189 2.80 19.58 -16.69
N GLU A 190 2.73 18.37 -16.12
CA GLU A 190 2.23 17.16 -16.81
C GLU A 190 0.77 17.28 -17.31
N ALA A 191 -0.01 18.24 -16.79
CA ALA A 191 -1.37 18.52 -17.26
C ALA A 191 -1.41 19.62 -18.32
N GLU A 192 -0.64 20.70 -18.15
CA GLU A 192 -0.60 21.82 -19.11
C GLU A 192 0.07 21.42 -20.44
N GLU A 193 1.09 20.55 -20.39
CA GLU A 193 1.75 20.00 -21.58
C GLU A 193 0.79 19.07 -22.37
N ALA A 194 -0.05 18.31 -21.65
CA ALA A 194 -1.05 17.44 -22.26
C ALA A 194 -2.22 18.21 -22.90
N SER A 195 -2.66 19.33 -22.32
CA SER A 195 -3.66 20.19 -22.97
C SER A 195 -3.11 20.88 -24.22
N ALA A 196 -1.87 21.39 -24.17
CA ALA A 196 -1.26 22.06 -25.31
C ALA A 196 -1.05 21.11 -26.51
N ALA A 197 -0.70 19.84 -26.25
CA ALA A 197 -0.61 18.81 -27.28
C ALA A 197 -1.97 18.56 -27.97
N ALA A 198 -3.06 18.50 -27.19
CA ALA A 198 -4.41 18.26 -27.71
C ALA A 198 -4.91 19.43 -28.59
N GLU A 199 -4.66 20.68 -28.20
CA GLU A 199 -5.05 21.87 -29.00
C GLU A 199 -4.34 21.91 -30.37
N VAL A 200 -3.06 21.51 -30.43
CA VAL A 200 -2.31 21.41 -31.69
C VAL A 200 -2.83 20.27 -32.58
N GLU A 201 -3.22 19.13 -32.00
CA GLU A 201 -3.77 18.00 -32.76
C GLU A 201 -5.15 18.32 -33.36
N VAL A 202 -6.00 19.07 -32.63
CA VAL A 202 -7.29 19.56 -33.14
C VAL A 202 -7.10 20.53 -34.30
N ALA A 203 -6.25 21.56 -34.16
CA ALA A 203 -6.00 22.53 -35.23
C ALA A 203 -5.44 21.88 -36.51
N ALA A 204 -4.59 20.85 -36.37
CA ALA A 204 -4.06 20.07 -37.49
C ALA A 204 -5.10 19.18 -38.20
N SER A 205 -6.25 18.91 -37.55
CA SER A 205 -7.37 18.18 -38.16
C SER A 205 -8.27 19.11 -39.00
N GLU A 206 -8.56 20.32 -38.52
CA GLU A 206 -9.44 21.29 -39.20
C GLU A 206 -8.84 21.77 -40.54
N GLU A 207 -7.54 22.13 -40.57
CA GLU A 207 -6.87 22.54 -41.83
C GLU A 207 -6.88 21.42 -42.89
N LYS A 208 -6.96 20.16 -42.44
CA LYS A 208 -6.99 18.97 -43.30
C LYS A 208 -8.38 18.76 -43.92
N GLU A 209 -9.43 19.10 -43.18
CA GLU A 209 -10.81 18.97 -43.63
C GLU A 209 -11.16 20.06 -44.68
N GLU A 210 -10.82 21.33 -44.43
CA GLU A 210 -11.06 22.43 -45.40
C GLU A 210 -10.38 22.15 -46.75
N LYS A 211 -9.16 21.62 -46.71
CA LYS A 211 -8.35 21.25 -47.88
C LYS A 211 -8.96 20.09 -48.67
N SER A 212 -9.73 19.21 -48.01
CA SER A 212 -10.47 18.12 -48.65
C SER A 212 -11.72 18.64 -49.38
N GLU A 213 -12.46 19.55 -48.74
CA GLU A 213 -13.72 20.08 -49.27
C GLU A 213 -13.48 20.96 -50.51
N LYS A 214 -12.42 21.78 -50.48
CA LYS A 214 -11.92 22.56 -51.63
C LYS A 214 -11.61 21.67 -52.85
N LYS A 215 -11.14 20.44 -52.61
CA LYS A 215 -10.81 19.47 -53.67
C LYS A 215 -12.08 18.86 -54.28
N GLN A 216 -13.09 18.52 -53.47
CA GLN A 216 -14.40 18.05 -53.96
C GLN A 216 -15.17 19.13 -54.74
N LYS A 217 -15.14 20.39 -54.28
CA LYS A 217 -15.76 21.52 -54.99
C LYS A 217 -15.15 21.71 -56.38
N LYS A 218 -13.83 21.49 -56.54
CA LYS A 218 -13.16 21.59 -57.85
C LYS A 218 -13.54 20.44 -58.81
N SER A 219 -13.65 19.19 -58.34
CA SER A 219 -14.05 18.05 -59.18
C SER A 219 -15.54 18.06 -59.56
N LYS A 220 -16.42 18.66 -58.74
CA LYS A 220 -17.82 18.88 -59.12
C LYS A 220 -17.98 19.93 -60.24
N LYS A 221 -17.10 20.94 -60.34
CA LYS A 221 -17.18 21.90 -61.44
C LYS A 221 -16.79 21.26 -62.78
N SER A 222 -15.66 20.56 -62.84
CA SER A 222 -15.16 19.95 -64.09
C SER A 222 -16.06 18.86 -64.70
N LYS A 223 -17.07 18.36 -63.97
CA LYS A 223 -18.07 17.42 -64.49
C LYS A 223 -19.34 18.12 -65.04
N LYS A 224 -19.51 19.43 -64.83
CA LYS A 224 -20.63 20.22 -65.38
C LYS A 224 -20.26 20.97 -66.68
N GLU A 225 -19.02 20.85 -67.13
CA GLU A 225 -18.50 21.42 -68.37
C GLU A 225 -18.27 20.30 -69.42
N SER A 226 -18.96 19.15 -69.26
CA SER A 226 -18.78 17.92 -70.06
C SER A 226 -20.10 17.15 -70.32
N GLU A 227 -21.24 17.85 -70.25
CA GLU A 227 -22.60 17.41 -70.64
C GLU A 227 -23.26 18.58 -71.40
#